data_AF-A0A947G627-F1
#
_entry.id   AF-A0A947G627-F1
#
_cell.length_a   1.000
_cell.length_b   1.000
_cell.length_c   1.000
_cell.angle_alpha   90.00
_cell.angle_beta   90.00
_cell.angle_gamma   90.00
#
_symmetry.space_group_name_H-M   'P 1'
#
loop_
_entity.id
_entity.type
_entity.pdbx_description
1 polymer ?
#
loop_
_entity_poly.entity_id
_entity_poly.type
_entity_poly.pdbx_seq_one_letter_code
_entity_poly.pdbx_strand_id
1 'polypeptide(L)'
;YHGWATRRASRTSATCVSCHTTHLVLPADDPESSVSEGNVVATCRQCHDAATPAFSKSYDHRAASVASNKGRRIVRSIYIVLIIVVIGGMAIHNAIIFNYYMVEKRRADARERGFLRFDRVQIAQHAMLASSFILLVITGFALRYPEAGWARVMGLSYLAEPVRSTLHRALGVGLILFGIVHVLYILFKRRGRDEFKAMTPNATDAKDFVDNMRFYTWRSPNRARFGRYDYTQKAEYWALVWGTVLMALTGVVLWFPAWATGLFPTWIVSISETIHFYEAWLATLAIVVWHFFFVLFHPEVYPMSWIWLTGKMPEHEARAVHGRWYDEELAGGLDVQNRLSTDDDRIASGSGEADAPT
;
A
#
# COMPACT_ATOMS: atom_id res chain seq x y z
N TYR A 1 -8.26 34.01 12.45
CA TYR A 1 -6.81 34.00 12.17
C TYR A 1 -6.00 33.86 13.46
N HIS A 2 -6.11 34.78 14.44
CA HIS A 2 -5.34 34.77 15.69
C HIS A 2 -5.28 33.41 16.41
N GLY A 3 -6.43 32.83 16.80
CA GLY A 3 -6.44 31.51 17.45
C GLY A 3 -5.84 30.36 16.63
N TRP A 4 -5.80 30.45 15.29
CA TRP A 4 -5.12 29.47 14.45
C TRP A 4 -3.60 29.69 14.43
N ALA A 5 -3.15 30.95 14.40
CA ALA A 5 -1.75 31.31 14.44
C ALA A 5 -1.13 31.01 15.82
N THR A 6 -1.84 31.27 16.91
CA THR A 6 -1.41 30.89 18.28
C THR A 6 -1.27 29.38 18.42
N ARG A 7 -2.16 28.57 17.82
CA ARG A 7 -2.03 27.10 17.77
C ARG A 7 -0.78 26.62 17.02
N ARG A 8 -0.20 27.45 16.15
CA ARG A 8 1.06 27.20 15.45
C ARG A 8 2.25 27.90 16.10
N ALA A 9 2.14 28.22 17.39
CA ALA A 9 3.16 28.88 18.19
C ALA A 9 3.64 30.24 17.62
N SER A 10 2.78 30.93 16.87
CA SER A 10 3.08 32.30 16.44
C SER A 10 3.21 33.21 17.67
N ARG A 11 4.38 33.83 17.81
CA ARG A 11 4.70 34.78 18.91
C ARG A 11 4.20 36.20 18.64
N THR A 12 3.80 36.49 17.40
CA THR A 12 3.39 37.82 16.94
C THR A 12 1.87 37.94 16.82
N SER A 13 1.14 36.85 16.97
CA SER A 13 -0.32 36.87 16.88
C SER A 13 -0.96 37.21 18.21
N ALA A 14 -2.03 38.01 18.18
CA ALA A 14 -2.84 38.28 19.37
C ALA A 14 -3.36 36.97 19.98
N THR A 15 -3.41 36.92 21.30
CA THR A 15 -3.86 35.76 22.07
C THR A 15 -5.17 36.08 22.80
N CYS A 16 -5.70 35.13 23.57
CA CYS A 16 -6.90 35.36 24.37
C CYS A 16 -6.76 36.60 25.27
N VAL A 17 -5.60 36.78 25.92
CA VAL A 17 -5.34 37.90 26.83
C VAL A 17 -5.20 39.23 26.11
N SER A 18 -4.82 39.23 24.83
CA SER A 18 -4.75 40.44 24.01
C SER A 18 -6.12 41.08 23.78
N CYS A 19 -7.20 40.30 23.89
CA CYS A 19 -8.57 40.81 23.74
C CYS A 19 -9.36 40.82 25.05
N HIS A 20 -9.16 39.84 25.94
CA HIS A 20 -9.92 39.67 27.18
C HIS A 20 -9.23 40.22 28.43
N THR A 21 -8.01 40.76 28.29
CA THR A 21 -7.13 41.17 29.41
C THR A 21 -6.73 40.00 30.32
N THR A 22 -5.86 40.25 31.30
CA THR A 22 -5.28 39.20 32.17
C THR A 22 -6.04 39.04 33.49
N HIS A 23 -6.56 40.13 34.05
CA HIS A 23 -7.09 40.16 35.42
C HIS A 23 -8.58 40.54 35.51
N LEU A 24 -9.19 41.01 34.41
CA LEU A 24 -10.59 41.43 34.39
C LEU A 24 -11.26 40.93 33.11
N VAL A 25 -11.52 39.62 33.06
CA VAL A 25 -12.20 38.96 31.92
C VAL A 25 -13.70 39.17 32.08
N LEU A 26 -14.17 40.34 31.65
CA LEU A 26 -15.58 40.71 31.71
C LEU A 26 -16.37 40.13 30.53
N PRO A 27 -17.65 39.79 30.72
CA PRO A 27 -18.49 39.34 29.62
C PRO A 27 -18.71 40.46 28.58
N ALA A 28 -19.06 40.10 27.33
CA ALA A 28 -19.08 41.05 26.21
C ALA A 28 -20.22 42.08 26.26
N ASP A 29 -21.23 41.86 27.09
CA ASP A 29 -22.33 42.79 27.37
C ASP A 29 -21.98 43.81 28.47
N ASP A 30 -20.88 43.60 29.20
CA ASP A 30 -20.38 44.55 30.18
C ASP A 30 -19.75 45.76 29.47
N PRO A 31 -20.19 47.00 29.73
CA PRO A 31 -19.63 48.21 29.12
C PRO A 31 -18.12 48.40 29.36
N GLU A 32 -17.60 47.90 30.49
CA GLU A 32 -16.16 47.98 30.83
C GLU A 32 -15.33 46.89 30.14
N SER A 33 -15.96 45.90 29.51
CA SER A 33 -15.24 44.85 28.78
C SER A 33 -14.50 45.42 27.58
N SER A 34 -13.25 45.01 27.40
CA SER A 34 -12.43 45.34 26.21
C SER A 34 -13.00 44.75 24.91
N VAL A 35 -13.92 43.78 25.01
CA VAL A 35 -14.63 43.19 23.87
C VAL A 35 -16.09 43.64 23.76
N SER A 36 -16.51 44.65 24.54
CA SER A 36 -17.84 45.24 24.43
C SER A 36 -18.05 45.94 23.08
N GLU A 37 -19.31 46.12 22.66
CA GLU A 37 -19.60 46.77 21.38
C GLU A 37 -19.00 48.19 21.27
N GLY A 38 -18.89 48.90 22.40
CA GLY A 38 -18.27 50.23 22.46
C GLY A 38 -16.74 50.22 22.40
N ASN A 39 -16.09 49.17 22.92
CA ASN A 39 -14.64 49.14 23.11
C ASN A 39 -13.88 48.30 22.07
N VAL A 40 -14.55 47.34 21.42
CA VAL A 40 -13.91 46.32 20.56
C VAL A 40 -13.09 46.92 19.41
N VAL A 41 -13.52 48.06 18.85
CA VAL A 41 -12.77 48.75 17.78
C VAL A 41 -11.43 49.27 18.30
N ALA A 42 -11.42 49.89 19.48
CA ALA A 42 -10.20 50.37 20.11
C ALA A 42 -9.26 49.21 20.46
N THR A 43 -9.81 48.09 20.93
CA THR A 43 -9.07 46.85 21.18
C THR A 43 -8.43 46.29 19.90
N CYS A 44 -9.15 46.25 18.77
CA CYS A 44 -8.58 45.84 17.49
C CYS A 44 -7.49 46.82 16.99
N ARG A 45 -7.64 48.12 17.26
CA ARG A 45 -6.66 49.15 16.85
C ARG A 45 -5.32 49.08 17.56
N GLN A 46 -5.20 48.33 18.66
CA GLN A 46 -3.90 48.08 19.31
C GLN A 46 -2.91 47.39 18.36
N CYS A 47 -3.41 46.64 17.36
CA CYS A 47 -2.58 45.97 16.36
C CYS A 47 -3.01 46.28 14.90
N HIS A 48 -4.20 46.87 14.69
CA HIS A 48 -4.75 47.20 13.36
C HIS A 48 -5.22 48.65 13.33
N ASP A 49 -4.30 49.58 13.06
CA ASP A 49 -4.56 51.03 13.10
C ASP A 49 -5.80 51.47 12.30
N ALA A 50 -6.05 50.83 11.16
CA ALA A 50 -7.18 51.10 10.28
C ALA A 50 -8.47 50.32 10.63
N ALA A 51 -8.55 49.68 11.81
CA ALA A 51 -9.73 48.92 12.19
C ALA A 51 -10.98 49.82 12.29
N THR A 52 -12.06 49.35 11.70
CA THR A 52 -13.38 50.00 11.66
C THR A 52 -14.40 49.19 12.47
N PRO A 53 -15.59 49.74 12.76
CA PRO A 53 -16.69 48.96 13.33
C PRO A 53 -17.03 47.72 12.50
N ALA A 54 -17.01 47.83 11.16
CA ALA A 54 -17.22 46.72 10.25
C ALA A 54 -16.11 45.65 10.35
N PHE A 55 -14.85 46.08 10.45
CA PHE A 55 -13.71 45.18 10.66
C PHE A 55 -13.83 44.41 11.98
N SER A 56 -14.23 45.08 13.06
CA SER A 56 -14.34 44.47 14.39
C SER A 56 -15.47 43.44 14.44
N LYS A 57 -16.55 43.65 13.67
CA LYS A 57 -17.66 42.69 13.48
C LYS A 57 -17.32 41.51 12.56
N SER A 58 -16.14 41.49 11.93
CA SER A 58 -15.73 40.41 11.02
C SER A 58 -15.22 39.14 11.74
N TYR A 59 -15.11 39.16 13.08
CA TYR A 59 -14.50 38.09 13.88
C TYR A 59 -15.39 37.66 15.06
N ASP A 60 -15.45 36.35 15.35
CA ASP A 60 -16.09 35.78 16.54
C ASP A 60 -15.30 34.59 17.15
N HIS A 61 -15.55 34.33 18.44
CA HIS A 61 -14.97 33.18 19.18
C HIS A 61 -15.61 31.84 18.81
N ARG A 62 -16.78 31.84 18.17
CA ARG A 62 -17.48 30.63 17.72
C ARG A 62 -16.80 30.07 16.46
N ALA A 63 -15.54 29.65 16.61
CA ALA A 63 -14.75 28.93 15.63
C ALA A 63 -15.01 29.37 14.18
N ALA A 64 -14.44 30.50 13.74
CA ALA A 64 -14.40 30.83 12.32
C ALA A 64 -15.78 30.78 11.63
N SER A 65 -16.83 31.34 12.25
CA SER A 65 -18.23 31.05 11.91
C SER A 65 -18.51 31.00 10.41
N VAL A 66 -18.54 29.76 9.91
CA VAL A 66 -19.08 29.46 8.60
C VAL A 66 -20.61 29.63 8.61
N ALA A 67 -21.17 29.90 9.79
CA ALA A 67 -22.59 30.03 10.04
C ALA A 67 -23.10 31.48 10.15
N SER A 68 -22.30 32.52 10.42
CA SER A 68 -22.88 33.84 10.73
C SER A 68 -23.25 34.67 9.49
N ASN A 69 -22.49 34.54 8.39
CA ASN A 69 -22.76 35.29 7.15
C ASN A 69 -23.41 34.38 6.08
N LYS A 70 -24.67 34.68 5.73
CA LYS A 70 -25.45 33.95 4.71
C LYS A 70 -24.72 33.90 3.35
N GLY A 71 -24.09 35.00 2.94
CA GLY A 71 -23.29 35.08 1.72
C GLY A 71 -22.08 34.18 1.74
N ARG A 72 -21.30 34.18 2.83
CA ARG A 72 -20.13 33.29 3.00
C ARG A 72 -20.55 31.81 2.98
N ARG A 73 -21.70 31.47 3.59
CA ARG A 73 -22.24 30.11 3.58
C ARG A 73 -22.63 29.66 2.18
N ILE A 74 -23.32 30.51 1.42
CA ILE A 74 -23.68 30.25 0.02
C ILE A 74 -22.42 30.03 -0.82
N VAL A 75 -21.44 30.94 -0.74
CA VAL A 75 -20.18 30.83 -1.47
C VAL A 75 -19.46 29.52 -1.12
N ARG A 76 -19.32 29.18 0.16
CA ARG A 76 -18.72 27.90 0.58
C ARG A 76 -19.47 26.71 -0.01
N SER A 77 -20.80 26.69 0.08
CA SER A 77 -21.60 25.58 -0.45
C SER A 77 -21.43 25.44 -1.96
N ILE A 78 -21.43 26.55 -2.71
CA ILE A 78 -21.17 26.57 -4.15
C ILE A 78 -19.79 25.98 -4.45
N TYR A 79 -18.74 26.43 -3.75
CA TYR A 79 -17.39 25.90 -3.96
C TYR A 79 -17.27 24.41 -3.60
N ILE A 80 -17.93 23.94 -2.54
CA ILE A 80 -17.92 22.51 -2.20
C ILE A 80 -18.57 21.69 -3.33
N VAL A 81 -19.75 22.11 -3.81
CA VAL A 81 -20.45 21.45 -4.93
C VAL A 81 -19.58 21.51 -6.19
N LEU A 82 -19.03 22.67 -6.52
CA LEU A 82 -18.16 22.86 -7.68
C LEU A 82 -16.91 21.97 -7.60
N ILE A 83 -16.24 21.89 -6.45
CA ILE A 83 -15.07 21.02 -6.25
C ILE A 83 -15.48 19.57 -6.46
N ILE A 84 -16.57 19.10 -5.86
CA ILE A 84 -17.03 17.72 -6.01
C ILE A 84 -17.37 17.41 -7.47
N VAL A 85 -18.08 18.30 -8.16
CA VAL A 85 -18.50 18.09 -9.56
C VAL A 85 -17.30 18.16 -10.51
N VAL A 86 -16.46 19.19 -10.40
CA VAL A 86 -15.32 19.40 -11.30
C VAL A 86 -14.22 18.39 -11.04
N ILE A 87 -13.74 18.28 -9.80
CA ILE A 87 -12.65 17.34 -9.47
C ILE A 87 -13.14 15.89 -9.54
N GLY A 88 -14.38 15.62 -9.11
CA GLY A 88 -14.99 14.30 -9.28
C GLY A 88 -15.17 13.93 -10.75
N GLY A 89 -15.63 14.87 -11.58
CA GLY A 89 -15.73 14.69 -13.03
C GLY A 89 -14.38 14.43 -13.69
N MET A 90 -13.34 15.21 -13.34
CA MET A 90 -11.96 14.98 -13.80
C MET A 90 -11.43 13.62 -13.36
N ALA A 91 -11.69 13.21 -12.11
CA ALA A 91 -11.28 11.89 -11.61
C ALA A 91 -11.98 10.75 -12.36
N ILE A 92 -13.29 10.86 -12.61
CA ILE A 92 -14.05 9.88 -13.41
C ILE A 92 -13.52 9.84 -14.84
N HIS A 93 -13.29 10.99 -15.47
CA HIS A 93 -12.72 11.08 -16.82
C HIS A 93 -11.36 10.37 -16.91
N ASN A 94 -10.46 10.65 -15.97
CA ASN A 94 -9.14 10.01 -15.90
C ASN A 94 -9.26 8.50 -15.62
N ALA A 95 -10.19 8.08 -14.77
CA ALA A 95 -10.44 6.67 -14.49
C ALA A 95 -10.94 5.92 -15.73
N ILE A 96 -11.78 6.55 -16.56
CA ILE A 96 -12.24 5.99 -17.84
C ILE A 96 -11.05 5.81 -18.80
N ILE A 97 -10.20 6.84 -18.95
CA ILE A 97 -8.98 6.75 -19.78
C ILE A 97 -8.05 5.65 -19.27
N PHE A 98 -7.80 5.61 -17.96
CA PHE A 98 -6.96 4.59 -17.35
C PHE A 98 -7.53 3.18 -17.57
N ASN A 99 -8.84 2.99 -17.41
CA ASN A 99 -9.51 1.73 -17.68
C ASN A 99 -9.40 1.31 -19.16
N TYR A 100 -9.49 2.25 -20.11
CA TYR A 100 -9.27 1.97 -21.52
C TYR A 100 -7.89 1.36 -21.76
N TYR A 101 -6.82 2.01 -21.29
CA TYR A 101 -5.45 1.51 -21.46
C TYR A 101 -5.19 0.20 -20.69
N MET A 102 -5.81 0.03 -19.51
CA MET A 102 -5.78 -1.23 -18.77
C MET A 102 -6.36 -2.39 -19.59
N VAL A 103 -7.54 -2.18 -20.19
CA VAL A 103 -8.22 -3.20 -21.01
C VAL A 103 -7.48 -3.43 -22.33
N GLU A 104 -6.95 -2.38 -22.96
CA GLU A 104 -6.16 -2.47 -24.19
C GLU A 104 -4.88 -3.29 -23.97
N LYS A 105 -4.10 -2.97 -22.94
CA LYS A 105 -2.91 -3.75 -22.56
C LYS A 105 -3.27 -5.20 -22.31
N ARG A 106 -4.33 -5.46 -21.53
CA ARG A 106 -4.78 -6.84 -21.26
C ARG A 106 -5.10 -7.62 -22.55
N ARG A 107 -5.75 -6.95 -23.51
CA ARG A 107 -6.08 -7.55 -24.82
C ARG A 107 -4.85 -7.77 -25.68
N ALA A 108 -3.87 -6.86 -25.64
CA ALA A 108 -2.60 -7.02 -26.34
C ALA A 108 -1.80 -8.20 -25.77
N ASP A 109 -1.58 -8.22 -24.45
CA ASP A 109 -0.87 -9.29 -23.74
C ASP A 109 -1.53 -10.67 -23.98
N ALA A 110 -2.86 -10.71 -24.09
CA ALA A 110 -3.61 -11.95 -24.35
C ALA A 110 -3.49 -12.48 -25.80
N ARG A 111 -3.05 -11.65 -26.75
CA ARG A 111 -2.80 -12.08 -28.15
C ARG A 111 -1.41 -12.67 -28.35
N GLU A 112 -0.48 -12.33 -27.47
CA GLU A 112 0.89 -12.85 -27.51
C GLU A 112 1.00 -14.26 -26.94
N ARG A 113 2.10 -14.94 -27.27
CA ARG A 113 2.45 -16.20 -26.62
C ARG A 113 2.68 -15.95 -25.13
N GLY A 114 1.85 -16.55 -24.29
CA GLY A 114 1.96 -16.44 -22.83
C GLY A 114 2.71 -17.61 -22.20
N PHE A 115 3.74 -17.33 -21.42
CA PHE A 115 4.46 -18.31 -20.60
C PHE A 115 3.79 -18.45 -19.23
N LEU A 116 3.58 -19.68 -18.77
CA LEU A 116 2.97 -19.94 -17.47
C LEU A 116 3.97 -19.61 -16.35
N ARG A 117 3.80 -18.44 -15.73
CA ARG A 117 4.61 -18.00 -14.60
C ARG A 117 4.06 -18.52 -13.29
N PHE A 118 2.77 -18.29 -13.00
CA PHE A 118 2.12 -18.72 -11.75
C PHE A 118 0.91 -19.62 -12.02
N ASP A 119 0.78 -20.69 -11.24
CA ASP A 119 -0.38 -21.56 -11.24
C ASP A 119 -1.55 -20.95 -10.44
N ARG A 120 -2.73 -21.59 -10.52
CA ARG A 120 -3.93 -21.12 -9.81
C ARG A 120 -3.77 -21.14 -8.28
N VAL A 121 -2.96 -22.05 -7.75
CA VAL A 121 -2.73 -22.17 -6.31
C VAL A 121 -1.88 -21.00 -5.82
N GLN A 122 -0.85 -20.62 -6.56
CA GLN A 122 0.00 -19.48 -6.29
C GLN A 122 -0.79 -18.16 -6.37
N ILE A 123 -1.64 -18.00 -7.38
CA ILE A 123 -2.53 -16.83 -7.51
C ILE A 123 -3.50 -16.75 -6.31
N ALA A 124 -4.09 -17.88 -5.92
CA ALA A 124 -4.97 -17.93 -4.76
C ALA A 124 -4.24 -17.58 -3.46
N GLN A 125 -3.03 -18.12 -3.24
CA GLN A 125 -2.20 -17.80 -2.08
C GLN A 125 -1.83 -16.31 -2.07
N HIS A 126 -1.47 -15.73 -3.21
CA HIS A 126 -1.20 -14.31 -3.32
C HIS A 126 -2.43 -13.46 -2.99
N ALA A 127 -3.61 -13.80 -3.52
CA ALA A 127 -4.85 -13.07 -3.24
C ALA A 127 -5.24 -13.15 -1.75
N MET A 128 -5.08 -14.32 -1.12
CA MET A 128 -5.31 -14.52 0.32
C MET A 128 -4.32 -13.70 1.16
N LEU A 129 -3.04 -13.72 0.80
CA LEU A 129 -2.00 -12.94 1.46
C LEU A 129 -2.27 -11.44 1.34
N ALA A 130 -2.49 -10.94 0.12
CA ALA A 130 -2.70 -9.52 -0.16
C ALA A 130 -3.93 -8.98 0.57
N SER A 131 -5.05 -9.70 0.53
CA SER A 131 -6.26 -9.32 1.24
C SER A 131 -6.07 -9.34 2.76
N SER A 132 -5.45 -10.39 3.32
CA SER A 132 -5.17 -10.48 4.75
C SER A 132 -4.26 -9.36 5.23
N PHE A 133 -3.19 -9.08 4.49
CA PHE A 133 -2.25 -8.01 4.79
C PHE A 133 -2.95 -6.64 4.80
N ILE A 134 -3.70 -6.30 3.74
CA ILE A 134 -4.42 -5.03 3.65
C ILE A 134 -5.41 -4.87 4.81
N LEU A 135 -6.17 -5.91 5.12
CA LEU A 135 -7.12 -5.87 6.23
C LEU A 135 -6.44 -5.78 7.59
N LEU A 136 -5.30 -6.44 7.79
CA LEU A 136 -4.49 -6.34 9.01
C LEU A 136 -3.91 -4.94 9.21
N VAL A 137 -3.40 -4.32 8.14
CA VAL A 137 -2.92 -2.93 8.17
C VAL A 137 -4.04 -1.97 8.55
N ILE A 138 -5.20 -2.08 7.90
CA ILE A 138 -6.38 -1.25 8.19
C ILE A 138 -6.83 -1.43 9.64
N THR A 139 -7.00 -2.67 10.11
CA THR A 139 -7.51 -2.95 11.45
C THR A 139 -6.48 -2.61 12.54
N GLY A 140 -5.19 -2.85 12.30
CA GLY A 140 -4.11 -2.55 13.23
C GLY A 140 -3.93 -1.04 13.43
N PHE A 141 -3.88 -0.26 12.35
CA PHE A 141 -3.81 1.20 12.48
C PHE A 141 -5.10 1.80 13.05
N ALA A 142 -6.27 1.21 12.80
CA ALA A 142 -7.52 1.65 13.42
C ALA A 142 -7.54 1.37 14.94
N LEU A 143 -6.85 0.33 15.42
CA LEU A 143 -6.67 0.08 16.86
C LEU A 143 -5.76 1.13 17.50
N ARG A 144 -4.65 1.49 16.84
CA ARG A 144 -3.71 2.49 17.36
C ARG A 144 -4.26 3.92 17.28
N TYR A 145 -4.98 4.23 16.22
CA TYR A 145 -5.49 5.58 15.91
C TYR A 145 -7.00 5.56 15.64
N PRO A 146 -7.83 5.25 16.66
CA PRO A 146 -9.27 5.11 16.46
C PRO A 146 -9.95 6.42 16.03
N GLU A 147 -9.36 7.57 16.34
CA GLU A 147 -9.88 8.89 16.00
C GLU A 147 -9.42 9.43 14.64
N ALA A 148 -8.62 8.66 13.89
CA ALA A 148 -8.15 9.07 12.58
C ALA A 148 -9.32 9.28 11.61
N GLY A 149 -9.24 10.33 10.77
CA GLY A 149 -10.32 10.69 9.85
C GLY A 149 -10.72 9.55 8.90
N TRP A 150 -9.75 8.77 8.40
CA TRP A 150 -10.01 7.62 7.55
C TRP A 150 -10.72 6.47 8.30
N ALA A 151 -10.39 6.26 9.58
CA ALA A 151 -11.04 5.24 10.41
C ALA A 151 -12.51 5.58 10.67
N ARG A 152 -12.83 6.89 10.79
CA ARG A 152 -14.21 7.38 10.89
C ARG A 152 -14.99 7.19 9.60
N VAL A 153 -14.37 7.46 8.45
CA VAL A 153 -14.99 7.25 7.13
C VAL A 153 -15.29 5.77 6.89
N MET A 154 -14.41 4.86 7.30
CA MET A 154 -14.63 3.41 7.22
C MET A 154 -15.59 2.87 8.30
N GLY A 155 -16.08 3.72 9.20
CA GLY A 155 -16.94 3.34 10.31
C GLY A 155 -16.27 2.54 11.43
N LEU A 156 -14.95 2.31 11.35
CA LEU A 156 -14.18 1.55 12.34
C LEU A 156 -14.10 2.28 13.69
N SER A 157 -14.11 3.62 13.67
CA SER A 157 -14.15 4.43 14.89
C SER A 157 -15.42 4.20 15.72
N TYR A 158 -16.54 3.86 15.06
CA TYR A 158 -17.82 3.63 15.73
C TYR A 158 -17.96 2.21 16.30
N LEU A 159 -17.08 1.28 15.90
CA LEU A 159 -17.04 -0.05 16.49
C LEU A 159 -16.53 0.02 17.93
N ALA A 160 -17.08 -0.82 18.80
CA ALA A 160 -16.53 -0.98 20.14
C ALA A 160 -15.09 -1.52 20.05
N GLU A 161 -14.21 -1.09 20.95
CA GLU A 161 -12.81 -1.54 21.00
C GLU A 161 -12.69 -3.08 20.99
N PRO A 162 -13.50 -3.86 21.74
CA PRO A 162 -13.40 -5.31 21.73
C PRO A 162 -13.66 -5.93 20.37
N VAL A 163 -14.53 -5.31 19.56
CA VAL A 163 -14.84 -5.76 18.20
C VAL A 163 -13.66 -5.51 17.28
N ARG A 164 -13.06 -4.31 17.30
CA ARG A 164 -11.85 -4.00 16.51
C ARG A 164 -10.70 -4.93 16.88
N SER A 165 -10.48 -5.14 18.17
CA SER A 165 -9.40 -5.98 18.69
C SER A 165 -9.57 -7.43 18.28
N THR A 166 -10.78 -7.96 18.38
CA THR A 166 -11.11 -9.32 17.96
C THR A 166 -10.99 -9.50 16.45
N LEU A 167 -11.42 -8.52 15.65
CA LEU A 167 -11.28 -8.55 14.19
C LEU A 167 -9.82 -8.63 13.77
N HIS A 168 -8.95 -7.77 14.33
CA HIS A 168 -7.52 -7.78 14.01
C HIS A 168 -6.87 -9.13 14.35
N ARG A 169 -7.18 -9.68 15.53
CA ARG A 169 -6.66 -10.98 15.97
C ARG A 169 -7.15 -12.13 15.08
N ALA A 170 -8.43 -12.14 14.70
CA ALA A 170 -8.98 -13.15 13.80
C ALA A 170 -8.29 -13.14 12.43
N LEU A 171 -8.05 -11.95 11.87
CA LEU A 171 -7.27 -11.79 10.63
C LEU A 171 -5.81 -12.23 10.80
N GLY A 172 -5.22 -11.99 11.97
CA GLY A 172 -3.86 -12.41 12.30
C GLY A 172 -3.72 -13.93 12.34
N VAL A 173 -4.67 -14.62 12.97
CA VAL A 173 -4.77 -16.09 12.91
C VAL A 173 -4.91 -16.56 11.47
N GLY A 174 -5.77 -15.91 10.67
CA GLY A 174 -5.93 -16.21 9.25
C GLY A 174 -4.61 -16.15 8.47
N LEU A 175 -3.85 -15.05 8.64
CA LEU A 175 -2.54 -14.90 7.99
C LEU A 175 -1.55 -15.98 8.42
N ILE A 176 -1.49 -16.34 9.71
CA ILE A 176 -0.63 -17.41 10.22
C ILE A 176 -1.00 -18.75 9.57
N LEU A 177 -2.31 -19.07 9.50
CA LEU A 177 -2.79 -20.30 8.86
C LEU A 177 -2.46 -20.34 7.37
N PHE A 178 -2.62 -19.24 6.65
CA PHE A 178 -2.20 -19.15 5.24
C PHE A 178 -0.69 -19.32 5.07
N GLY A 179 0.11 -18.76 5.98
CA GLY A 179 1.56 -19.00 6.02
C GLY A 179 1.91 -20.47 6.21
N ILE A 180 1.22 -21.18 7.12
CA ILE A 180 1.40 -22.63 7.30
C ILE A 180 1.04 -23.39 6.02
N VAL A 181 -0.09 -23.08 5.38
CA VAL A 181 -0.49 -23.69 4.11
C VAL A 181 0.55 -23.45 3.01
N HIS A 182 1.13 -22.24 2.94
CA HIS A 182 2.21 -21.92 2.01
C HIS A 182 3.46 -22.78 2.27
N VAL A 183 3.88 -22.93 3.52
CA VAL A 183 5.01 -23.81 3.90
C VAL A 183 4.72 -25.26 3.52
N LEU A 184 3.52 -25.76 3.79
CA LEU A 184 3.11 -27.12 3.38
C LEU A 184 3.13 -27.27 1.85
N TYR A 185 2.67 -26.27 1.10
CA TYR A 185 2.75 -26.26 -0.36
C TYR A 185 4.21 -26.36 -0.83
N ILE A 186 5.12 -25.58 -0.25
CA ILE A 186 6.55 -25.65 -0.58
C ILE A 186 7.11 -27.03 -0.27
N LEU A 187 6.83 -27.62 0.88
CA LEU A 187 7.40 -28.91 1.27
C LEU A 187 6.86 -30.07 0.41
N PHE A 188 5.55 -30.12 0.20
CA PHE A 188 4.89 -31.29 -0.38
C PHE A 188 4.68 -31.23 -1.89
N LYS A 189 4.61 -30.05 -2.51
CA LYS A 189 4.43 -29.92 -3.97
C LYS A 189 5.77 -29.68 -4.67
N ARG A 190 6.01 -30.44 -5.75
CA ARG A 190 7.22 -30.28 -6.59
C ARG A 190 7.35 -28.84 -7.10
N ARG A 191 6.26 -28.27 -7.64
CA ARG A 191 6.21 -26.87 -8.06
C ARG A 191 6.61 -25.91 -6.94
N GLY A 192 6.07 -26.11 -5.73
CA GLY A 192 6.43 -25.30 -4.57
C GLY A 192 7.93 -25.34 -4.23
N ARG A 193 8.55 -26.52 -4.27
CA ARG A 193 10.00 -26.66 -4.06
C ARG A 193 10.82 -25.97 -5.15
N ASP A 194 10.40 -26.09 -6.41
CA ASP A 194 11.11 -25.49 -7.53
C ASP A 194 11.05 -23.95 -7.46
N GLU A 195 9.90 -23.39 -7.07
CA GLU A 195 9.73 -21.95 -6.86
C GLU A 195 10.53 -21.44 -5.67
N PHE A 196 10.55 -22.19 -4.56
CA PHE A 196 11.35 -21.84 -3.39
C PHE A 196 12.86 -21.82 -3.72
N LYS A 197 13.33 -22.81 -4.47
CA LYS A 197 14.71 -22.83 -4.98
C LYS A 197 15.00 -21.62 -5.85
N ALA A 198 14.09 -21.28 -6.78
CA ALA A 198 14.23 -20.11 -7.64
C ALA A 198 14.22 -18.78 -6.86
N MET A 199 13.52 -18.72 -5.72
CA MET A 199 13.48 -17.57 -4.81
C MET A 199 14.67 -17.48 -3.86
N THR A 200 15.52 -18.49 -3.79
CA THR A 200 16.69 -18.48 -2.89
C THR A 200 17.74 -17.51 -3.43
N PRO A 201 18.18 -16.50 -2.65
CA PRO A 201 19.19 -15.55 -3.08
C PRO A 201 20.52 -16.27 -3.29
N ASN A 202 21.25 -15.88 -4.32
CA ASN A 202 22.54 -16.45 -4.65
C ASN A 202 23.51 -15.36 -5.13
N ALA A 203 24.77 -15.72 -5.34
CA ALA A 203 25.82 -14.77 -5.73
C ALA A 203 25.54 -14.05 -7.06
N THR A 204 24.73 -14.62 -7.96
CA THR A 204 24.36 -13.96 -9.21
C THR A 204 23.43 -12.78 -8.99
N ASP A 205 22.63 -12.77 -7.91
CA ASP A 205 21.72 -11.66 -7.60
C ASP A 205 22.49 -10.37 -7.27
N ALA A 206 23.64 -10.49 -6.58
CA ALA A 206 24.49 -9.34 -6.28
C ALA A 206 25.15 -8.78 -7.55
N LYS A 207 25.59 -9.66 -8.45
CA LYS A 207 26.12 -9.25 -9.76
C LYS A 207 25.04 -8.57 -10.59
N ASP A 208 23.86 -9.18 -10.68
CA ASP A 208 22.70 -8.67 -11.40
C ASP A 208 22.27 -7.30 -10.88
N PHE A 209 22.30 -7.08 -9.56
CA PHE A 209 22.09 -5.77 -8.95
C PHE A 209 23.12 -4.74 -9.46
N VAL A 210 24.41 -5.04 -9.39
CA VAL A 210 25.48 -4.12 -9.82
C VAL A 210 25.36 -3.80 -11.31
N ASP A 211 25.14 -4.80 -12.15
CA ASP A 211 24.99 -4.63 -13.59
C ASP A 211 23.75 -3.79 -13.93
N ASN A 212 22.63 -4.03 -13.23
CA ASN A 212 21.40 -3.25 -13.42
C ASN A 212 21.55 -1.80 -12.91
N MET A 213 22.26 -1.56 -11.80
CA MET A 213 22.55 -0.19 -11.33
C MET A 213 23.49 0.55 -12.27
N ARG A 214 24.47 -0.13 -12.86
CA ARG A 214 25.32 0.45 -13.91
C ARG A 214 24.50 0.82 -15.14
N PHE A 215 23.55 -0.03 -15.53
CA PHE A 215 22.62 0.27 -16.62
C PHE A 215 21.76 1.52 -16.32
N TYR A 216 21.10 1.57 -15.15
CA TYR A 216 20.28 2.73 -14.78
C TYR A 216 21.08 4.00 -14.49
N THR A 217 22.38 3.91 -14.23
CA THR A 217 23.28 5.07 -14.14
C THR A 217 23.98 5.37 -15.46
N TRP A 218 23.52 4.77 -16.57
CA TRP A 218 24.04 4.92 -17.93
C TRP A 218 25.54 4.60 -18.06
N ARG A 219 26.10 3.81 -17.14
CA ARG A 219 27.50 3.34 -17.14
C ARG A 219 27.71 2.02 -17.88
N SER A 220 26.64 1.34 -18.26
CA SER A 220 26.66 0.12 -19.07
C SER A 220 25.54 0.19 -20.11
N PRO A 221 25.79 -0.16 -21.38
CA PRO A 221 24.72 -0.26 -22.38
C PRO A 221 23.85 -1.51 -22.19
N ASN A 222 24.34 -2.50 -21.42
CA ASN A 222 23.69 -3.79 -21.24
C ASN A 222 22.97 -3.82 -19.90
N ARG A 223 21.66 -4.13 -19.94
CA ARG A 223 20.86 -4.46 -18.77
C ARG A 223 21.16 -5.89 -18.31
N ALA A 224 21.10 -6.13 -17.00
CA ALA A 224 21.16 -7.48 -16.47
C ALA A 224 19.99 -8.33 -17.03
N ARG A 225 20.29 -9.55 -17.48
CA ARG A 225 19.26 -10.51 -17.90
C ARG A 225 18.92 -11.38 -16.71
N PHE A 226 17.73 -11.21 -16.13
CA PHE A 226 17.37 -11.93 -14.92
C PHE A 226 16.91 -13.36 -15.22
N GLY A 227 17.07 -14.24 -14.23
CA GLY A 227 16.46 -15.58 -14.22
C GLY A 227 14.96 -15.50 -13.93
N ARG A 228 14.39 -16.59 -13.42
CA ARG A 228 12.94 -16.67 -13.15
C ARG A 228 12.45 -15.53 -12.25
N TYR A 229 13.24 -15.20 -11.23
CA TYR A 229 13.04 -14.04 -10.38
C TYR A 229 14.29 -13.15 -10.42
N ASP A 230 14.08 -11.85 -10.43
CA ASP A 230 15.16 -10.87 -10.27
C ASP A 230 15.52 -10.66 -8.77
N TYR A 231 16.54 -9.86 -8.50
CA TYR A 231 16.97 -9.59 -7.13
C TYR A 231 15.95 -8.77 -6.32
N THR A 232 15.10 -7.95 -6.96
CA THR A 232 14.11 -7.12 -6.26
C THR A 232 12.94 -7.98 -5.80
N GLN A 233 12.45 -8.88 -6.66
CA GLN A 233 11.41 -9.86 -6.36
C GLN A 233 11.83 -10.82 -5.25
N LYS A 234 13.09 -11.29 -5.27
CA LYS A 234 13.63 -12.12 -4.18
C LYS A 234 13.72 -11.34 -2.87
N ALA A 235 14.22 -10.11 -2.90
CA ALA A 235 14.32 -9.27 -1.71
C ALA A 235 12.93 -9.01 -1.10
N GLU A 236 11.92 -8.72 -1.92
CA GLU A 236 10.53 -8.57 -1.48
C GLU A 236 9.98 -9.85 -0.82
N TYR A 237 10.20 -11.02 -1.45
CA TYR A 237 9.75 -12.30 -0.91
C TYR A 237 10.36 -12.57 0.48
N TRP A 238 11.66 -12.39 0.64
CA TRP A 238 12.33 -12.65 1.92
C TRP A 238 12.02 -11.60 2.99
N ALA A 239 11.88 -10.34 2.61
CA ALA A 239 11.41 -9.30 3.52
C ALA A 239 10.00 -9.61 4.04
N LEU A 240 9.10 -10.07 3.16
CA LEU A 240 7.77 -10.51 3.55
C LEU A 240 7.79 -11.73 4.48
N VAL A 241 8.60 -12.75 4.18
CA VAL A 241 8.73 -13.95 5.03
C VAL A 241 9.22 -13.56 6.42
N TRP A 242 10.28 -12.76 6.50
CA TRP A 242 10.80 -12.22 7.76
C TRP A 242 9.73 -11.43 8.52
N GLY A 243 9.12 -10.44 7.86
CA GLY A 243 8.11 -9.58 8.47
C GLY A 243 6.90 -10.38 8.96
N THR A 244 6.44 -11.36 8.21
CA THR A 244 5.30 -12.22 8.62
C THR A 244 5.63 -13.02 9.88
N VAL A 245 6.82 -13.62 9.96
CA VAL A 245 7.25 -14.36 11.16
C VAL A 245 7.37 -13.41 12.35
N LEU A 246 8.00 -12.25 12.17
CA LEU A 246 8.19 -11.26 13.23
C LEU A 246 6.85 -10.72 13.75
N MET A 247 5.92 -10.40 12.84
CA MET A 247 4.57 -9.93 13.18
C MET A 247 3.75 -11.00 13.88
N ALA A 248 3.86 -12.26 13.48
CA ALA A 248 3.19 -13.37 14.15
C ALA A 248 3.71 -13.58 15.58
N LEU A 249 5.04 -13.62 15.77
CA LEU A 249 5.66 -13.82 17.08
C LEU A 249 5.31 -12.67 18.04
N THR A 250 5.49 -11.44 17.61
CA THR A 250 5.15 -10.26 18.42
C THR A 250 3.64 -10.18 18.70
N GLY A 251 2.80 -10.51 17.71
CA GLY A 251 1.35 -10.56 17.89
C GLY A 251 0.90 -11.59 18.93
N VAL A 252 1.53 -12.78 18.97
CA VAL A 252 1.25 -13.80 20.00
C VAL A 252 1.65 -13.32 21.39
N VAL A 253 2.80 -12.64 21.53
CA VAL A 253 3.22 -12.03 22.81
C VAL A 253 2.20 -10.99 23.29
N LEU A 254 1.74 -10.13 22.38
CA LEU A 254 0.76 -9.08 22.70
C LEU A 254 -0.65 -9.63 22.99
N TRP A 255 -0.98 -10.79 22.44
CA TRP A 255 -2.26 -11.45 22.71
C TRP A 255 -2.24 -12.15 24.07
N PHE A 256 -1.12 -12.78 24.45
CA PHE A 256 -0.99 -13.52 25.71
C PHE A 256 0.12 -12.94 26.60
N PRO A 257 0.01 -11.68 27.07
CA PRO A 257 1.09 -11.01 27.78
C PRO A 257 1.44 -11.69 29.10
N ALA A 258 0.46 -12.24 29.83
CA ALA A 258 0.69 -12.96 31.08
C ALA A 258 1.45 -14.28 30.90
N TRP A 259 1.21 -14.99 29.80
CA TRP A 259 1.99 -16.18 29.44
C TRP A 259 3.41 -15.78 29.04
N ALA A 260 3.55 -14.73 28.23
CA ALA A 260 4.86 -14.25 27.78
C ALA A 260 5.75 -13.79 28.94
N THR A 261 5.21 -13.04 29.91
CA THR A 261 5.96 -12.57 31.09
C THR A 261 6.27 -13.67 32.10
N GLY A 262 5.61 -14.83 32.01
CA GLY A 262 5.96 -16.03 32.76
C GLY A 262 7.18 -16.76 32.20
N LEU A 263 7.49 -16.58 30.90
CA LEU A 263 8.62 -17.21 30.22
C LEU A 263 9.80 -16.26 29.99
N PHE A 264 9.52 -14.98 29.79
CA PHE A 264 10.50 -13.95 29.42
C PHE A 264 10.41 -12.75 30.36
N PRO A 265 11.46 -11.90 30.41
CA PRO A 265 11.42 -10.67 31.20
C PRO A 265 10.28 -9.73 30.79
N THR A 266 9.82 -8.88 31.72
CA THR A 266 8.65 -8.00 31.52
C THR A 266 8.78 -7.03 30.34
N TRP A 267 10.00 -6.64 29.97
CA TRP A 267 10.25 -5.79 28.80
C TRP A 267 9.88 -6.45 27.47
N ILE A 268 9.62 -7.75 27.42
CA ILE A 268 9.25 -8.46 26.18
C ILE A 268 7.96 -7.91 25.57
N VAL A 269 7.00 -7.49 26.40
CA VAL A 269 5.71 -6.97 25.94
C VAL A 269 5.90 -5.60 25.28
N SER A 270 6.65 -4.70 25.92
CA SER A 270 6.93 -3.37 25.36
C SER A 270 7.80 -3.42 24.11
N ILE A 271 8.78 -4.33 24.06
CA ILE A 271 9.59 -4.55 22.86
C ILE A 271 8.72 -5.11 21.75
N SER A 272 7.84 -6.07 22.04
CA SER A 272 6.93 -6.64 21.06
C SER A 272 5.96 -5.60 20.51
N GLU A 273 5.40 -4.72 21.35
CA GLU A 273 4.54 -3.61 20.90
C GLU A 273 5.31 -2.70 19.93
N THR A 274 6.53 -2.32 20.30
CA THR A 274 7.39 -1.43 19.51
C THR A 274 7.71 -2.05 18.15
N ILE A 275 8.19 -3.29 18.15
CA ILE A 275 8.53 -4.03 16.92
C ILE A 275 7.29 -4.19 16.05
N HIS A 276 6.18 -4.67 16.61
CA HIS A 276 4.95 -4.90 15.85
C HIS A 276 4.45 -3.63 15.18
N PHE A 277 4.49 -2.50 15.89
CA PHE A 277 4.08 -1.20 15.35
C PHE A 277 5.00 -0.69 14.23
N TYR A 278 6.32 -0.72 14.43
CA TYR A 278 7.26 -0.21 13.43
C TYR A 278 7.39 -1.14 12.23
N GLU A 279 7.30 -2.46 12.44
CA GLU A 279 7.27 -3.44 11.36
C GLU A 279 6.00 -3.29 10.52
N ALA A 280 4.83 -2.99 11.13
CA ALA A 280 3.62 -2.68 10.36
C ALA A 280 3.80 -1.47 9.44
N TRP A 281 4.49 -0.42 9.89
CA TRP A 281 4.86 0.72 9.03
C TRP A 281 5.84 0.32 7.95
N LEU A 282 6.92 -0.39 8.30
CA LEU A 282 7.95 -0.83 7.36
C LEU A 282 7.33 -1.69 6.25
N ALA A 283 6.52 -2.68 6.61
CA ALA A 283 5.84 -3.56 5.67
C ALA A 283 4.84 -2.78 4.79
N THR A 284 4.05 -1.87 5.36
CA THR A 284 3.10 -1.04 4.58
C THR A 284 3.83 -0.17 3.56
N LEU A 285 4.91 0.50 3.98
CA LEU A 285 5.70 1.35 3.09
C LEU A 285 6.46 0.55 2.05
N ALA A 286 6.99 -0.63 2.40
CA ALA A 286 7.62 -1.52 1.43
C ALA A 286 6.63 -1.92 0.32
N ILE A 287 5.38 -2.23 0.67
CA ILE A 287 4.36 -2.55 -0.34
C ILE A 287 4.02 -1.32 -1.20
N VAL A 288 3.80 -0.16 -0.59
CA VAL A 288 3.36 1.04 -1.33
C VAL A 288 4.47 1.65 -2.19
N VAL A 289 5.70 1.72 -1.66
CA VAL A 289 6.83 2.40 -2.32
C VAL A 289 7.57 1.46 -3.26
N TRP A 290 7.79 0.22 -2.84
CA TRP A 290 8.66 -0.70 -3.56
C TRP A 290 7.84 -1.68 -4.41
N HIS A 291 6.94 -2.45 -3.80
CA HIS A 291 6.16 -3.48 -4.53
C HIS A 291 5.22 -2.88 -5.59
N PHE A 292 4.41 -1.86 -5.23
CA PHE A 292 3.50 -1.20 -6.18
C PHE A 292 4.24 -0.48 -7.28
N PHE A 293 5.48 -0.01 -7.04
CA PHE A 293 6.29 0.55 -8.12
C PHE A 293 6.54 -0.51 -9.20
N PHE A 294 7.04 -1.69 -8.84
CA PHE A 294 7.34 -2.74 -9.82
C PHE A 294 6.12 -3.32 -10.53
N VAL A 295 4.94 -3.29 -9.90
CA VAL A 295 3.72 -3.91 -10.46
C VAL A 295 2.78 -2.92 -11.16
N LEU A 296 2.78 -1.64 -10.75
CA LEU A 296 1.86 -0.61 -11.27
C LEU A 296 2.58 0.52 -12.03
N PHE A 297 3.69 1.02 -11.48
CA PHE A 297 4.28 2.28 -11.95
C PHE A 297 5.53 2.10 -12.82
N HIS A 298 6.12 0.90 -12.85
CA HIS A 298 7.30 0.64 -13.64
C HIS A 298 6.98 0.78 -15.15
N PRO A 299 7.72 1.59 -15.91
CA PRO A 299 7.36 1.94 -17.30
C PRO A 299 7.14 0.75 -18.24
N GLU A 300 7.82 -0.36 -18.01
CA GLU A 300 7.72 -1.57 -18.85
C GLU A 300 6.42 -2.36 -18.65
N VAL A 301 5.75 -2.20 -17.50
CA VAL A 301 4.51 -2.91 -17.18
C VAL A 301 3.33 -1.98 -16.97
N TYR A 302 3.54 -0.66 -17.04
CA TYR A 302 2.49 0.33 -16.91
C TYR A 302 1.36 0.05 -17.92
N PRO A 303 0.07 0.21 -17.53
CA PRO A 303 -0.44 0.69 -16.24
C PRO A 303 -0.45 -0.33 -15.08
N MET A 304 -0.29 -1.63 -15.37
CA MET A 304 -0.23 -2.70 -14.39
C MET A 304 0.17 -4.02 -15.08
N SER A 305 0.97 -4.86 -14.42
CA SER A 305 1.18 -6.25 -14.85
C SER A 305 -0.06 -7.10 -14.54
N TRP A 306 -0.59 -7.84 -15.53
CA TRP A 306 -1.75 -8.73 -15.34
C TRP A 306 -1.39 -10.11 -14.76
N ILE A 307 -0.10 -10.37 -14.60
CA ILE A 307 0.45 -11.68 -14.27
C ILE A 307 -0.03 -12.19 -12.90
N TRP A 308 -0.20 -11.29 -11.92
CA TRP A 308 -0.67 -11.66 -10.59
C TRP A 308 -2.15 -12.13 -10.55
N LEU A 309 -2.91 -11.87 -11.62
CA LEU A 309 -4.29 -12.35 -11.79
C LEU A 309 -4.40 -13.52 -12.76
N THR A 310 -3.65 -13.49 -13.87
CA THR A 310 -3.76 -14.48 -14.94
C THR A 310 -2.78 -15.64 -14.81
N GLY A 311 -1.66 -15.40 -14.12
CA GLY A 311 -0.52 -16.32 -14.02
C GLY A 311 0.32 -16.43 -15.29
N LYS A 312 -0.02 -15.71 -16.37
CA LYS A 312 0.66 -15.81 -17.67
C LYS A 312 1.43 -14.52 -17.96
N MET A 313 2.70 -14.68 -18.30
CA MET A 313 3.59 -13.58 -18.72
C MET A 313 3.64 -13.53 -20.26
N PRO A 314 3.35 -12.38 -20.89
CA PRO A 314 3.48 -12.24 -22.34
C PRO A 314 4.95 -12.32 -22.77
N GLU A 315 5.20 -12.75 -24.00
CA GLU A 315 6.54 -13.03 -24.53
C GLU A 315 7.46 -11.80 -24.50
N HIS A 316 6.95 -10.61 -24.87
CA HIS A 316 7.77 -9.40 -24.83
C HIS A 316 8.28 -9.07 -23.41
N GLU A 317 7.45 -9.26 -22.38
CA GLU A 317 7.80 -9.01 -20.98
C GLU A 317 8.78 -10.08 -20.47
N ALA A 318 8.54 -11.35 -20.80
CA ALA A 318 9.45 -12.44 -20.47
C ALA A 318 10.85 -12.20 -21.05
N ARG A 319 10.94 -11.76 -22.31
CA ARG A 319 12.20 -11.46 -22.98
C ARG A 319 12.91 -10.23 -22.40
N ALA A 320 12.16 -9.16 -22.14
CA ALA A 320 12.70 -7.88 -21.69
C ALA A 320 13.16 -7.89 -20.23
N VAL A 321 12.35 -8.50 -19.36
CA VAL A 321 12.58 -8.52 -17.91
C VAL A 321 13.34 -9.79 -17.50
N HIS A 322 12.84 -10.97 -17.90
CA HIS A 322 13.36 -12.26 -17.45
C HIS A 322 14.15 -13.00 -18.55
N GLY A 323 15.06 -12.29 -19.20
CA GLY A 323 15.73 -12.77 -20.40
C GLY A 323 16.45 -14.13 -20.26
N ARG A 324 17.06 -14.45 -19.11
CA ARG A 324 17.67 -15.78 -18.89
C ARG A 324 16.62 -16.87 -18.77
N TRP A 325 15.53 -16.60 -18.05
CA TRP A 325 14.43 -17.56 -17.91
C TRP A 325 13.70 -17.78 -19.23
N TYR A 326 13.52 -16.73 -20.04
CA TYR A 326 12.95 -16.88 -21.38
C TYR A 326 13.78 -17.82 -22.26
N ASP A 327 15.11 -17.68 -22.26
CA ASP A 327 16.01 -18.56 -23.01
C ASP A 327 15.90 -20.02 -22.51
N GLU A 328 15.80 -20.23 -21.19
CA GLU A 328 15.61 -21.55 -20.57
C GLU A 328 14.27 -22.20 -20.97
N GLU A 329 13.17 -21.45 -20.96
CA GLU A 329 11.84 -21.94 -21.33
C GLU A 329 11.76 -22.26 -22.84
N LEU A 330 12.42 -21.48 -23.69
CA LEU A 330 12.52 -21.78 -25.12
C LEU A 330 13.33 -23.07 -25.35
N ALA A 331 14.48 -23.21 -24.69
CA ALA A 331 15.31 -24.41 -24.80
C ALA A 331 14.56 -25.67 -24.32
N GLY A 332 13.82 -25.57 -23.20
CA GLY A 332 12.98 -26.65 -22.69
C GLY A 332 11.80 -26.99 -23.61
N GLY A 333 11.19 -25.98 -24.23
CA GLY A 333 10.11 -26.19 -25.21
C GLY A 333 10.56 -26.90 -26.49
N LEU A 334 11.76 -26.55 -26.99
CA LEU A 334 12.37 -27.22 -28.14
C LEU A 334 12.76 -28.66 -27.84
N ASP A 335 13.24 -28.96 -26.64
CA ASP A 335 13.57 -30.33 -26.19
C ASP A 335 12.32 -31.22 -26.12
N VAL A 336 11.19 -30.69 -25.62
CA VAL A 336 9.91 -31.44 -25.61
C VAL A 336 9.40 -31.67 -27.03
N GLN A 337 9.46 -30.67 -27.90
CA GLN A 337 8.99 -30.81 -29.29
C GLN A 337 9.85 -31.79 -30.10
N ASN A 338 11.18 -31.76 -29.91
CA ASN A 338 12.10 -32.71 -30.55
C ASN A 338 11.89 -34.15 -30.05
N ARG A 339 11.57 -34.35 -28.77
CA ARG A 339 11.25 -35.70 -28.25
C ARG A 339 9.95 -36.25 -28.83
N LEU A 340 8.91 -35.41 -28.93
CA LEU A 340 7.64 -35.79 -29.55
C LEU A 340 7.81 -36.14 -31.03
N SER A 341 8.60 -35.38 -31.79
CA SER A 341 8.88 -35.70 -33.19
C SER A 341 9.68 -37.00 -33.35
N THR A 342 10.65 -37.29 -32.47
CA THR A 342 11.39 -38.56 -32.53
C THR A 342 10.56 -39.77 -32.14
N ASP A 343 9.53 -39.60 -31.29
CA ASP A 343 8.60 -40.67 -30.94
C ASP A 343 7.58 -40.92 -32.07
N ASP A 344 7.11 -39.88 -32.75
CA ASP A 344 6.27 -40.02 -33.96
C ASP A 344 7.03 -40.71 -35.11
N ASP A 345 8.32 -40.39 -35.31
CA ASP A 345 9.17 -41.04 -36.32
C ASP A 345 9.43 -42.52 -35.97
N ARG A 346 9.54 -42.87 -34.68
CA ARG A 346 9.65 -44.26 -34.23
C ARG A 346 8.36 -45.04 -34.46
N ILE A 347 7.20 -44.44 -34.19
CA ILE A 347 5.90 -45.07 -34.45
C ILE A 347 5.69 -45.27 -35.96
N ALA A 348 6.09 -44.31 -36.80
CA ALA A 348 6.01 -44.42 -38.25
C ALA A 348 6.97 -45.47 -38.84
N SER A 349 8.15 -45.66 -38.23
CA SER A 349 9.13 -46.68 -38.65
C SER A 349 8.84 -48.10 -38.13
N GLY A 350 7.98 -48.25 -37.11
CA GLY A 350 7.67 -49.52 -36.45
C GLY A 350 6.46 -50.29 -36.98
N SER A 351 5.69 -49.73 -37.92
CA SER A 351 4.47 -50.36 -38.47
C SER A 351 4.69 -51.09 -39.80
N GLY A 352 5.94 -51.41 -40.16
CA GLY A 352 6.32 -51.91 -41.48
C GLY A 352 6.70 -53.39 -41.59
N GLU A 353 6.60 -54.19 -40.51
CA GLU A 353 7.02 -55.60 -40.55
C GLU A 353 5.97 -56.46 -39.82
N ALA A 354 4.93 -56.88 -40.54
CA ALA A 354 4.02 -57.94 -40.09
C ALA A 354 4.00 -59.04 -41.16
N ASP A 355 4.53 -60.19 -40.74
CA ASP A 355 4.85 -61.39 -41.50
C ASP A 355 3.73 -61.88 -42.44
N ALA A 356 4.14 -62.24 -43.66
CA ALA A 356 3.33 -63.02 -44.60
C ALA A 356 3.34 -64.51 -44.18
N PRO A 357 2.18 -65.18 -44.07
CA PRO A 357 2.14 -66.58 -43.71
C PRO A 357 2.46 -67.47 -44.92
N THR A 358 3.30 -68.48 -44.70
CA THR A 358 3.51 -69.65 -45.57
C THR A 358 2.85 -70.87 -44.97
#